data_AF-A0A9N8EBX8-F1
#
_entry.id   AF-A0A9N8EBX8-F1
#
_cell.length_a   1.000
_cell.length_b   1.000
_cell.length_c   1.000
_cell.angle_alpha   90.00
_cell.angle_beta   90.00
_cell.angle_gamma   90.00
#
_symmetry.space_group_name_H-M   'P 1'
#
loop_
_entity.id
_entity.type
_entity.pdbx_description
1 polymer ?
#
loop_
_entity_poly.entity_id
_entity_poly.type
_entity_poly.pdbx_seq_one_letter_code
_entity_poly.pdbx_strand_id
1 'polypeptide(L)'
;MFVSCFPRPLPHRSTAKRLDVSVEQLFNPLLGLVDSMTDSDDDTPRWKTSQVELSQLLESDDERSLSCNKKKSRHVCFALEPETVALIPSHRDMTDVEWNSLFWGCDEIDQNARRNRVEFQVEGNWRNVLEESEFTLCSDGCLYHPVTVEIHLRNLRAQQVALANAAALVAVEVNSKKRKRATHLISGETRRIRGAFKRLRATGALPPQ
;
A
#
# COMPACT_ATOMS: atom_id res chain seq x y z
N MET A 1 -44.24 4.09 8.58
CA MET A 1 -43.73 3.16 9.60
C MET A 1 -42.25 3.48 9.77
N PHE A 2 -41.84 4.02 10.92
CA PHE A 2 -40.44 4.35 11.22
C PHE A 2 -39.77 3.11 11.81
N VAL A 3 -38.79 2.56 11.10
CA VAL A 3 -37.94 1.47 11.63
C VAL A 3 -36.69 2.10 12.21
N SER A 4 -36.62 2.15 13.53
CA SER A 4 -35.45 2.60 14.28
C SER A 4 -34.32 1.58 14.17
N CYS A 5 -33.24 1.97 13.49
CA CYS A 5 -32.01 1.18 13.47
C CYS A 5 -31.21 1.46 14.76
N PHE A 6 -31.34 0.58 15.75
CA PHE A 6 -30.42 0.55 16.88
C PHE A 6 -29.09 -0.08 16.45
N PRO A 7 -27.93 0.51 16.78
CA PRO A 7 -26.64 -0.11 16.50
C PRO A 7 -26.45 -1.37 17.36
N ARG A 8 -26.06 -2.47 16.71
CA ARG A 8 -25.70 -3.72 17.39
C ARG A 8 -24.45 -3.50 18.28
N PRO A 9 -24.42 -4.02 19.51
CA PRO A 9 -23.23 -3.98 20.34
C PRO A 9 -22.13 -4.86 19.74
N LEU A 10 -20.91 -4.31 19.70
CA LEU A 10 -19.71 -5.03 19.26
C LEU A 10 -19.40 -6.19 20.22
N PRO A 11 -18.89 -7.33 19.72
CA PRO A 11 -18.54 -8.47 20.55
C PRO A 11 -17.39 -8.13 21.51
N HIS A 12 -17.50 -8.67 22.72
CA HIS A 12 -16.58 -8.45 23.82
C HIS A 12 -15.13 -8.75 23.45
N ARG A 13 -14.28 -7.79 23.83
CA ARG A 13 -12.83 -7.78 23.76
C ARG A 13 -12.25 -9.04 24.42
N SER A 14 -11.86 -10.01 23.60
CA SER A 14 -11.05 -11.17 24.01
C SER A 14 -9.75 -10.67 24.62
N THR A 15 -9.40 -11.19 25.80
CA THR A 15 -8.16 -10.93 26.52
C THR A 15 -6.99 -11.54 25.75
N ALA A 16 -6.43 -10.75 24.84
CA ALA A 16 -5.20 -11.09 24.13
C ALA A 16 -4.09 -11.40 25.14
N LYS A 17 -3.70 -12.67 25.20
CA LYS A 17 -2.49 -13.12 25.91
C LYS A 17 -1.31 -12.38 25.28
N ARG A 18 -0.60 -11.63 26.12
CA ARG A 18 0.62 -10.91 25.76
C ARG A 18 1.69 -11.96 25.45
N LEU A 19 1.88 -12.25 24.17
CA LEU A 19 3.04 -13.01 23.71
C LEU A 19 4.22 -12.05 23.73
N ASP A 20 5.11 -12.21 24.71
CA ASP A 20 6.40 -11.54 24.76
C ASP A 20 7.31 -12.14 23.67
N VAL A 21 7.07 -11.76 22.43
CA VAL A 21 7.97 -12.06 21.31
C VAL A 21 9.04 -10.97 21.28
N SER A 22 10.29 -11.37 21.49
CA SER A 22 11.44 -10.48 21.39
C SER A 22 11.51 -9.86 19.99
N VAL A 23 11.44 -8.52 19.93
CA VAL A 23 11.55 -7.73 18.69
C VAL A 23 12.89 -8.00 17.97
N GLU A 24 13.90 -8.50 18.66
CA GLU A 24 15.21 -8.81 18.07
C GLU A 24 15.22 -10.05 17.17
N GLN A 25 14.18 -10.89 17.18
CA GLN A 25 14.13 -12.11 16.36
C GLN A 25 13.41 -11.96 15.01
N LEU A 26 12.77 -10.81 14.73
CA LEU A 26 12.07 -10.57 13.45
C LEU A 26 12.88 -9.72 12.45
N PHE A 27 14.08 -9.27 12.82
CA PHE A 27 14.82 -8.24 12.05
C PHE A 27 16.12 -8.70 11.38
N ASN A 28 16.37 -10.00 11.18
CA ASN A 28 17.49 -10.44 10.34
C ASN A 28 17.22 -11.80 9.67
N PRO A 29 17.05 -11.82 8.33
CA PRO A 29 18.18 -12.31 7.52
C PRO A 29 18.35 -11.64 6.13
N LEU A 30 17.86 -10.42 5.88
CA LEU A 30 17.97 -9.79 4.54
C LEU A 30 19.08 -8.75 4.35
N LEU A 31 19.94 -8.52 5.35
CA LEU A 31 21.08 -7.60 5.25
C LEU A 31 22.33 -8.20 4.60
N GLY A 32 22.25 -9.39 4.00
CA GLY A 32 23.41 -10.10 3.44
C GLY A 32 23.63 -9.96 1.93
N LEU A 33 22.87 -9.13 1.20
CA LEU A 33 22.89 -9.15 -0.27
C LEU A 33 22.81 -7.78 -0.94
N VAL A 34 23.58 -6.80 -0.46
CA VAL A 34 23.80 -5.52 -1.16
C VAL A 34 25.22 -5.06 -0.92
N ASP A 35 26.19 -5.73 -1.54
CA ASP A 35 27.50 -5.15 -1.84
C ASP A 35 28.07 -5.89 -3.04
N SER A 36 27.86 -5.32 -4.23
CA SER A 36 28.60 -5.56 -5.49
C SER A 36 27.69 -5.30 -6.68
N MET A 37 27.51 -4.02 -7.07
CA MET A 37 27.35 -3.62 -8.48
C MET A 37 27.31 -2.09 -8.56
N THR A 38 28.49 -1.49 -8.40
CA THR A 38 28.79 -0.18 -8.98
C THR A 38 29.67 -0.40 -10.21
N ASP A 39 29.43 0.42 -11.22
CA ASP A 39 30.15 0.56 -12.49
C ASP A 39 29.76 -0.43 -13.60
N SER A 40 28.69 -0.08 -14.30
CA SER A 40 28.69 -0.21 -15.76
C SER A 40 27.81 0.87 -16.37
N ASP A 41 28.42 1.60 -17.28
CA ASP A 41 27.95 2.81 -17.94
C ASP A 41 26.69 2.59 -18.81
N ASP A 42 25.79 3.57 -18.71
CA ASP A 42 25.02 4.13 -19.84
C ASP A 42 24.04 3.26 -20.65
N ASP A 43 23.26 2.39 -19.99
CA ASP A 43 22.00 1.88 -20.57
C ASP A 43 20.81 2.61 -19.96
N THR A 44 20.55 3.82 -20.47
CA THR A 44 19.29 4.51 -20.21
C THR A 44 18.16 3.65 -20.79
N PRO A 45 17.25 3.09 -19.99
CA PRO A 45 16.26 2.17 -20.53
C PRO A 45 15.27 2.93 -21.42
N ARG A 46 15.19 2.47 -22.68
CA ARG A 46 14.49 3.07 -23.84
C ARG A 46 13.01 3.45 -23.62
N TRP A 47 12.38 2.95 -22.55
CA TRP A 47 10.98 3.23 -22.22
C TRP A 47 10.74 4.63 -21.64
N LYS A 48 11.79 5.41 -21.34
CA LYS A 48 11.64 6.82 -20.89
C LYS A 48 11.36 7.83 -22.02
N THR A 49 11.30 7.41 -23.28
CA THR A 49 11.18 8.34 -24.42
C THR A 49 9.74 8.72 -24.80
N SER A 50 8.70 8.24 -24.12
CA SER A 50 7.37 8.22 -24.76
C SER A 50 6.22 8.81 -23.95
N GLN A 51 6.45 9.76 -23.05
CA GLN A 51 5.32 10.53 -22.46
C GLN A 51 4.96 11.78 -23.29
N VAL A 52 5.88 12.32 -24.07
CA VAL A 52 5.62 13.48 -24.95
C VAL A 52 5.20 13.04 -26.37
N GLU A 53 5.63 11.85 -26.84
CA GLU A 53 5.19 11.30 -28.13
C GLU A 53 3.78 10.69 -28.10
N LEU A 54 3.30 10.20 -26.95
CA LEU A 54 1.93 9.66 -26.82
C LEU A 54 0.84 10.72 -27.06
N SER A 55 1.15 12.00 -26.82
CA SER A 55 0.23 13.11 -27.06
C SER A 55 0.08 13.46 -28.55
N GLN A 56 1.11 13.21 -29.37
CA GLN A 56 1.11 13.55 -30.80
C GLN A 56 0.49 12.46 -31.69
N LEU A 57 0.35 11.23 -31.18
CA LEU A 57 -0.34 10.13 -31.87
C LEU A 57 -1.87 10.16 -31.72
N LEU A 58 -2.42 11.09 -30.94
CA LEU A 58 -3.84 11.21 -30.62
C LEU A 58 -4.65 12.10 -31.59
N GLU A 59 -4.04 12.68 -32.63
CA GLU A 59 -4.72 13.66 -33.51
C GLU A 59 -4.96 13.18 -34.96
N SER A 60 -4.72 11.92 -35.29
CA SER A 60 -4.94 11.39 -36.65
C SER A 60 -6.05 10.35 -36.71
N ASP A 61 -7.27 10.75 -36.34
CA ASP A 61 -8.49 10.01 -36.63
C ASP A 61 -8.89 10.24 -38.11
N ASP A 62 -8.15 9.60 -39.01
CA ASP A 62 -8.55 9.50 -40.42
C ASP A 62 -9.73 8.56 -40.55
N GLU A 63 -10.89 9.16 -40.86
CA GLU A 63 -12.16 8.59 -41.33
C GLU A 63 -11.98 7.51 -42.43
N ARG A 64 -11.54 6.31 -42.04
CA ARG A 64 -11.57 5.14 -42.92
C ARG A 64 -13.01 4.66 -43.05
N SER A 65 -13.69 5.23 -44.04
CA SER A 65 -14.97 4.76 -44.54
C SER A 65 -14.88 3.26 -44.87
N LEU A 66 -15.39 2.43 -43.96
CA LEU A 66 -15.47 0.99 -44.12
C LEU A 66 -16.54 0.67 -45.17
N SER A 67 -16.10 0.57 -46.43
CA SER A 67 -16.88 0.02 -47.53
C SER A 67 -17.28 -1.43 -47.21
N CYS A 68 -18.50 -1.60 -46.71
CA CYS A 68 -19.06 -2.91 -46.37
C CYS A 68 -19.47 -3.65 -47.65
N ASN A 69 -18.57 -4.50 -48.14
CA ASN A 69 -18.88 -5.48 -49.18
C ASN A 69 -20.06 -6.35 -48.73
N LYS A 70 -21.18 -6.27 -49.47
CA LYS A 70 -22.43 -7.02 -49.27
C LYS A 70 -22.22 -8.53 -49.46
N LYS A 71 -21.56 -9.19 -48.50
CA LYS A 71 -21.56 -10.65 -48.39
C LYS A 71 -22.91 -11.07 -47.82
N LYS A 72 -23.60 -12.00 -48.50
CA LYS A 72 -24.87 -12.58 -48.07
C LYS A 72 -24.73 -13.03 -46.61
N SER A 73 -25.44 -12.36 -45.69
CA SER A 73 -25.40 -12.68 -44.26
C SER A 73 -25.92 -14.10 -44.08
N ARG A 74 -25.06 -14.99 -43.59
CA ARG A 74 -25.53 -16.26 -43.04
C ARG A 74 -26.31 -15.88 -41.79
N HIS A 75 -27.63 -16.13 -41.78
CA HIS A 75 -28.44 -15.94 -40.60
C HIS A 75 -27.87 -16.82 -39.48
N VAL A 76 -27.29 -16.18 -38.46
CA VAL A 76 -26.93 -16.85 -37.22
C VAL A 76 -28.24 -17.13 -36.49
N CYS A 77 -28.68 -18.38 -36.52
CA CYS A 77 -29.78 -18.85 -35.68
C CYS A 77 -29.17 -19.29 -34.35
N PHE A 78 -29.39 -18.51 -33.29
CA PHE A 78 -29.06 -18.93 -31.94
C PHE A 78 -29.92 -20.15 -31.57
N ALA A 79 -29.33 -21.11 -30.87
CA ALA A 79 -30.02 -22.34 -30.48
C ALA A 79 -31.22 -22.00 -29.57
N LEU A 80 -32.33 -22.74 -29.74
CA LEU A 80 -33.59 -22.57 -29.00
C LEU A 80 -33.54 -23.12 -27.56
N GLU A 81 -32.35 -23.38 -27.03
CA GLU A 81 -32.19 -23.66 -25.61
C GLU A 81 -32.58 -22.38 -24.85
N PRO A 82 -33.40 -22.46 -23.80
CA PRO A 82 -33.61 -21.33 -22.92
C PRO A 82 -32.30 -21.11 -22.15
N GLU A 83 -31.32 -20.48 -22.77
CA GLU A 83 -30.27 -19.78 -22.05
C GLU A 83 -31.01 -18.84 -21.10
N THR A 84 -30.93 -19.12 -19.81
CA THR A 84 -31.30 -18.18 -18.76
C THR A 84 -30.44 -16.94 -18.98
N VAL A 85 -30.94 -16.00 -19.76
CA VAL A 85 -30.35 -14.68 -19.92
C VAL A 85 -30.47 -14.01 -18.56
N ALA A 86 -29.42 -14.12 -17.77
CA ALA A 86 -29.31 -13.35 -16.54
C ALA A 86 -29.32 -11.88 -16.94
N LEU A 87 -30.36 -11.16 -16.54
CA LEU A 87 -30.42 -9.72 -16.75
C LEU A 87 -29.32 -9.09 -15.90
N ILE A 88 -28.43 -8.35 -16.57
CA ILE A 88 -27.47 -7.51 -15.86
C ILE A 88 -28.30 -6.38 -15.22
N PRO A 89 -28.28 -6.22 -13.88
CA PRO A 89 -29.05 -5.20 -13.21
C PRO A 89 -28.64 -3.82 -13.70
N SER A 90 -29.63 -2.94 -13.90
CA SER A 90 -29.36 -1.55 -14.25
C SER A 90 -28.79 -0.81 -13.05
N HIS A 91 -28.03 0.25 -13.28
CA HIS A 91 -27.61 1.18 -12.21
C HIS A 91 -28.80 1.78 -11.44
N ARG A 92 -30.00 1.77 -12.06
CA ARG A 92 -31.25 2.21 -11.42
C ARG A 92 -31.80 1.19 -10.42
N ASP A 93 -31.40 -0.06 -10.54
CA ASP A 93 -31.86 -1.16 -9.70
C ASP A 93 -30.92 -1.38 -8.50
N MET A 94 -29.81 -0.64 -8.42
CA MET A 94 -28.88 -0.69 -7.30
C MET A 94 -29.51 -0.08 -6.05
N THR A 95 -29.32 -0.77 -4.93
CA THR A 95 -29.72 -0.29 -3.60
C THR A 95 -28.84 0.89 -3.15
N ASP A 96 -29.34 1.69 -2.20
CA ASP A 96 -28.57 2.78 -1.60
C ASP A 96 -27.25 2.30 -0.97
N VAL A 97 -27.22 1.06 -0.48
CA VAL A 97 -26.01 0.45 0.10
C VAL A 97 -24.96 0.20 -0.97
N GLU A 98 -25.36 -0.35 -2.12
CA GLU A 98 -24.46 -0.61 -3.25
C GLU A 98 -23.95 0.70 -3.86
N TRP A 99 -24.84 1.69 -4.03
CA TRP A 99 -24.48 3.03 -4.49
C TRP A 99 -23.44 3.69 -3.58
N ASN A 100 -23.68 3.64 -2.26
CA ASN A 100 -22.72 4.17 -1.29
C ASN A 100 -21.39 3.40 -1.36
N SER A 101 -21.43 2.06 -1.47
CA SER A 101 -20.22 1.26 -1.58
C SER A 101 -19.39 1.63 -2.81
N LEU A 102 -20.03 1.82 -3.96
CA LEU A 102 -19.35 2.27 -5.19
C LEU A 102 -18.77 3.68 -5.04
N PHE A 103 -19.52 4.58 -4.40
CA PHE A 103 -19.07 5.95 -4.19
C PHE A 103 -17.86 6.03 -3.26
N TRP A 104 -17.87 5.28 -2.14
CA TRP A 104 -16.74 5.23 -1.21
C TRP A 104 -15.57 4.40 -1.74
N GLY A 105 -15.82 3.46 -2.65
CA GLY A 105 -14.81 2.69 -3.36
C GLY A 105 -14.25 3.37 -4.61
N CYS A 106 -14.55 4.65 -4.85
CA CYS A 106 -14.17 5.34 -6.07
C CYS A 106 -12.65 5.32 -6.31
N ASP A 107 -11.84 5.49 -5.26
CA ASP A 107 -10.37 5.45 -5.34
C ASP A 107 -9.86 4.08 -5.81
N GLU A 108 -10.47 3.00 -5.32
CA GLU A 108 -10.13 1.63 -5.72
C GLU A 108 -10.50 1.38 -7.19
N ILE A 109 -11.69 1.82 -7.60
CA ILE A 109 -12.14 1.76 -8.99
C ILE A 109 -11.17 2.52 -9.90
N ASP A 110 -10.75 3.71 -9.50
CA ASP A 110 -9.85 4.57 -10.26
C ASP A 110 -8.45 3.94 -10.39
N GLN A 111 -7.95 3.33 -9.31
CA GLN A 111 -6.69 2.58 -9.34
C GLN A 111 -6.78 1.36 -10.26
N ASN A 112 -7.86 0.58 -10.17
CA ASN A 112 -8.10 -0.56 -11.04
C ASN A 112 -8.24 -0.14 -12.51
N ALA A 113 -8.93 0.96 -12.80
CA ALA A 113 -9.05 1.50 -14.16
C ALA A 113 -7.68 1.89 -14.74
N ARG A 114 -6.81 2.52 -13.93
CA ARG A 114 -5.43 2.83 -14.35
C ARG A 114 -4.62 1.57 -14.59
N ARG A 115 -4.73 0.56 -13.72
CA ARG A 115 -4.05 -0.73 -13.88
C ARG A 115 -4.49 -1.42 -15.18
N ASN A 116 -5.78 -1.58 -15.38
CA ASN A 116 -6.36 -2.23 -16.57
C ASN A 116 -5.99 -1.49 -17.85
N ARG A 117 -5.90 -0.15 -17.81
CA ARG A 117 -5.43 0.64 -18.96
C ARG A 117 -4.00 0.30 -19.35
N VAL A 118 -3.10 0.14 -18.38
CA VAL A 118 -1.71 -0.21 -18.63
C VAL A 118 -1.61 -1.65 -19.17
N GLU A 119 -2.35 -2.58 -18.57
CA GLU A 119 -2.41 -3.98 -19.02
C GLU A 119 -2.90 -4.05 -20.47
N PHE A 120 -4.03 -3.39 -20.77
CA PHE A 120 -4.58 -3.32 -22.12
C PHE A 120 -3.63 -2.68 -23.14
N GLN A 121 -2.85 -1.66 -22.73
CA GLN A 121 -1.87 -1.04 -23.61
C GLN A 121 -0.71 -1.98 -23.98
N VAL A 122 -0.33 -2.90 -23.09
CA VAL A 122 0.76 -3.85 -23.35
C VAL A 122 0.27 -5.10 -24.08
N GLU A 123 -0.86 -5.66 -23.67
CA GLU A 123 -1.46 -6.84 -24.32
C GLU A 123 -2.08 -6.49 -25.68
N GLY A 124 -2.61 -5.27 -25.80
CA GLY A 124 -3.20 -4.74 -27.01
C GLY A 124 -4.50 -5.44 -27.39
N ASN A 125 -4.41 -6.41 -28.30
CA ASN A 125 -5.58 -7.10 -28.84
C ASN A 125 -6.05 -8.17 -27.85
N TRP A 126 -7.37 -8.35 -27.73
CA TRP A 126 -7.99 -9.40 -26.91
C TRP A 126 -7.49 -10.82 -27.22
N ARG A 127 -6.84 -11.02 -28.38
CA ARG A 127 -6.21 -12.28 -28.78
C ARG A 127 -4.87 -12.58 -28.11
N ASN A 128 -4.19 -11.56 -27.59
CA ASN A 128 -2.87 -11.67 -26.95
C ASN A 128 -2.96 -11.40 -25.44
N VAL A 129 -4.17 -11.45 -24.87
CA VAL A 129 -4.39 -11.31 -23.44
C VAL A 129 -3.72 -12.49 -22.74
N LEU A 130 -2.94 -12.19 -21.71
CA LEU A 130 -2.27 -13.21 -20.93
C LEU A 130 -3.30 -13.96 -20.07
N GLU A 131 -3.12 -15.27 -19.98
CA GLU A 131 -3.94 -16.07 -19.07
C GLU A 131 -3.51 -15.84 -17.62
N GLU A 132 -4.43 -16.06 -16.67
CA GLU A 132 -4.16 -15.93 -15.23
C GLU A 132 -3.01 -16.84 -14.75
N SER A 133 -2.71 -17.92 -15.49
CA SER A 133 -1.59 -18.82 -15.21
C SER A 133 -0.23 -18.15 -15.32
N GLU A 134 -0.15 -17.03 -16.04
CA GLU A 134 1.07 -16.25 -16.25
C GLU A 134 1.22 -15.12 -15.22
N PHE A 135 0.23 -14.95 -14.33
CA PHE A 135 0.25 -13.91 -13.31
C PHE A 135 1.10 -14.34 -12.12
N THR A 136 1.71 -13.36 -11.45
CA THR A 136 2.52 -13.64 -10.26
C THR A 136 1.67 -13.49 -9.01
N LEU A 137 1.61 -14.54 -8.19
CA LEU A 137 1.01 -14.48 -6.86
C LEU A 137 1.97 -13.78 -5.89
N CYS A 138 1.57 -12.61 -5.40
CA CYS A 138 2.36 -11.84 -4.44
C CYS A 138 2.08 -12.26 -2.99
N SER A 139 2.92 -11.77 -2.06
CA SER A 139 2.85 -12.10 -0.63
C SER A 139 1.58 -11.62 0.07
N ASP A 140 0.84 -10.70 -0.54
CA ASP A 140 -0.46 -10.23 -0.08
C ASP A 140 -1.61 -11.18 -0.47
N GLY A 141 -1.32 -12.24 -1.23
CA GLY A 141 -2.30 -13.20 -1.72
C GLY A 141 -3.02 -12.76 -2.99
N CYS A 142 -2.62 -11.63 -3.60
CA CYS A 142 -3.20 -11.12 -4.83
C CYS A 142 -2.39 -11.57 -6.05
N LEU A 143 -3.08 -11.79 -7.18
CA LEU A 143 -2.46 -12.05 -8.48
C LEU A 143 -2.15 -10.73 -9.18
N TYR A 144 -0.94 -10.61 -9.70
CA TYR A 144 -0.46 -9.43 -10.41
C TYR A 144 -0.04 -9.78 -11.83
N HIS A 145 -0.49 -8.97 -12.78
CA HIS A 145 -0.06 -9.05 -14.16
C HIS A 145 1.45 -8.74 -14.26
N PRO A 146 2.23 -9.42 -15.14
CA PRO A 146 3.68 -9.23 -15.25
C PRO A 146 4.13 -7.79 -15.48
N VAL A 147 3.32 -7.00 -16.18
CA VAL A 147 3.59 -5.56 -16.43
C VAL A 147 3.47 -4.72 -15.16
N THR A 148 2.59 -5.10 -14.24
CA THR A 148 2.25 -4.29 -13.06
C THR A 148 2.94 -4.81 -11.79
N VAL A 149 3.44 -6.06 -11.81
CA VAL A 149 4.11 -6.70 -10.66
C VAL A 149 5.34 -5.93 -10.18
N GLU A 150 6.18 -5.43 -11.10
CA GLU A 150 7.41 -4.74 -10.70
C GLU A 150 7.10 -3.42 -9.99
N ILE A 151 6.13 -2.67 -10.51
CA ILE A 151 5.65 -1.43 -9.90
C ILE A 151 5.09 -1.72 -8.50
N HIS A 152 4.27 -2.78 -8.38
CA HIS A 152 3.72 -3.20 -7.10
C HIS A 152 4.81 -3.55 -6.08
N LEU A 153 5.81 -4.36 -6.47
CA LEU A 153 6.93 -4.73 -5.60
C LEU A 153 7.77 -3.51 -5.17
N ARG A 154 7.98 -2.54 -6.06
CA ARG A 154 8.67 -1.28 -5.73
C ARG A 154 7.88 -0.48 -4.69
N ASN A 155 6.56 -0.39 -4.85
CA ASN A 155 5.70 0.30 -3.89
C ASN A 155 5.73 -0.38 -2.51
N LEU A 156 5.67 -1.71 -2.45
CA LEU A 156 5.79 -2.47 -1.20
C LEU A 156 7.13 -2.20 -0.51
N ARG A 157 8.24 -2.23 -1.25
CA ARG A 157 9.57 -1.92 -0.69
C ARG A 157 9.62 -0.50 -0.14
N ALA A 158 9.09 0.48 -0.88
CA ALA A 158 9.03 1.87 -0.43
C ALA A 158 8.22 2.03 0.87
N GLN A 159 7.09 1.33 0.98
CA GLN A 159 6.28 1.30 2.21
C GLN A 159 7.05 0.69 3.39
N GLN A 160 7.74 -0.43 3.18
CA GLN A 160 8.57 -1.07 4.22
C GLN A 160 9.67 -0.13 4.73
N VAL A 161 10.37 0.56 3.81
CA VAL A 161 11.38 1.56 4.16
C VAL A 161 10.78 2.72 4.95
N ALA A 162 9.62 3.23 4.52
CA ALA A 162 8.93 4.32 5.22
C ALA A 162 8.53 3.91 6.65
N LEU A 163 8.01 2.69 6.84
CA LEU A 163 7.65 2.15 8.15
C LEU A 163 8.89 1.95 9.04
N ALA A 164 9.99 1.43 8.48
CA ALA A 164 11.25 1.28 9.20
C ALA A 164 11.80 2.63 9.67
N ASN A 165 11.77 3.65 8.79
CA ASN A 165 12.18 5.01 9.13
C ASN A 165 11.29 5.63 10.21
N ALA A 166 9.97 5.46 10.12
CA ALA A 166 9.04 5.93 11.15
C ALA A 166 9.31 5.26 12.51
N ALA A 167 9.56 3.95 12.53
CA ALA A 167 9.90 3.22 13.75
C ALA A 167 11.23 3.70 14.36
N ALA A 168 12.24 3.99 13.53
CA ALA A 168 13.52 4.52 13.98
C ALA A 168 13.36 5.91 14.63
N LEU A 169 12.54 6.80 14.05
CA LEU A 169 12.26 8.11 14.63
C LEU A 169 11.59 8.01 16.01
N VAL A 170 10.61 7.12 16.15
CA VAL A 170 9.96 6.84 17.44
C VAL A 170 10.97 6.33 18.47
N ALA A 171 11.86 5.42 18.08
CA ALA A 171 12.90 4.89 18.97
C ALA A 171 13.88 5.99 19.44
N VAL A 172 14.29 6.89 18.54
CA VAL A 172 15.14 8.04 18.88
C VAL A 172 14.44 8.97 19.87
N GLU A 173 13.15 9.25 19.67
CA GLU A 173 12.38 10.11 20.58
C GLU A 173 12.24 9.49 21.98
N VAL A 174 11.94 8.19 22.06
CA VAL A 174 11.87 7.45 23.33
C VAL A 174 13.20 7.48 24.06
N ASN A 175 14.31 7.26 23.35
CA ASN A 175 15.65 7.30 23.93
C ASN A 175 16.05 8.70 24.39
N SER A 176 15.68 9.74 23.65
CA SER A 176 15.86 11.14 24.07
C SER A 176 15.12 11.46 25.36
N LYS A 177 13.86 11.03 25.49
CA LYS A 177 13.06 11.19 26.72
C LYS A 177 13.67 10.43 27.90
N LYS A 178 14.15 9.20 27.70
CA LYS A 178 14.84 8.41 28.73
C LYS A 178 16.12 9.12 29.22
N ARG A 179 16.94 9.63 28.29
CA ARG A 179 18.14 10.41 28.61
C ARG A 179 17.81 11.65 29.45
N LYS A 180 16.80 12.43 29.06
CA LYS A 180 16.36 13.61 29.83
C LYS A 180 15.91 13.25 31.26
N ARG A 181 15.19 12.14 31.43
CA ARG A 181 14.80 11.65 32.78
C ARG A 181 16.01 11.24 33.61
N ALA A 182 16.96 10.50 33.02
CA ALA A 182 18.18 10.10 33.70
C ALA A 182 19.00 11.32 34.16
N THR A 183 19.16 12.34 33.30
CA THR A 183 19.84 13.59 33.67
C THR A 183 19.13 14.34 34.80
N HIS A 184 17.79 14.35 34.80
CA HIS A 184 17.02 14.95 35.90
C HIS A 184 17.23 14.21 37.23
N LEU A 185 17.23 12.87 37.23
CA LEU A 185 17.47 12.06 38.43
C LEU A 185 18.86 12.31 39.02
N ILE A 186 19.91 12.30 38.18
CA ILE A 186 21.29 12.58 38.62
C ILE A 186 21.41 14.01 39.18
N SER A 187 20.78 14.99 38.53
CA SER A 187 20.78 16.39 39.01
C SER A 187 20.03 16.57 40.33
N GLY A 188 18.96 15.80 40.56
CA GLY A 188 18.20 15.81 41.81
C GLY A 188 19.01 15.21 42.96
N GLU A 189 19.67 14.08 42.72
CA GLU A 189 20.46 13.40 43.75
C GLU A 189 21.70 14.21 44.15
N THR A 190 22.41 14.81 43.18
CA THR A 190 23.55 15.69 43.46
C THR A 190 23.14 16.93 44.28
N ARG A 191 21.94 17.50 44.05
CA ARG A 191 21.40 18.58 44.89
C ARG A 191 21.08 18.10 46.31
N ARG A 192 20.51 16.90 46.48
CA ARG A 192 20.24 16.31 47.81
C ARG A 192 21.52 16.10 48.60
N ILE A 193 22.54 15.50 47.98
CA ILE A 193 23.85 15.26 48.60
C ILE A 193 24.50 16.59 49.01
N ARG A 194 24.56 17.59 48.13
CA ARG A 194 25.09 18.93 48.48
C ARG A 194 24.32 19.58 49.63
N GLY A 195 22.99 19.45 49.64
CA GLY A 195 22.15 19.96 50.71
C GLY A 195 22.42 19.27 52.06
N ALA A 196 22.63 17.96 52.06
CA ALA A 196 23.00 17.20 53.25
C ALA A 196 24.37 17.63 53.80
N PHE A 197 25.38 17.78 52.93
CA PHE A 197 26.69 18.29 53.32
C PHE A 197 26.63 19.70 53.92
N LYS A 198 25.83 20.60 53.34
CA LYS A 198 25.62 21.95 53.91
C LYS A 198 25.01 21.89 55.32
N ARG A 199 24.02 21.02 55.54
CA ARG A 199 23.41 20.82 56.87
C ARG A 199 24.40 20.25 57.88
N LEU A 200 25.17 19.23 57.51
CA LEU A 200 26.18 18.63 58.38
C LEU A 200 27.30 19.61 58.78
N ARG A 201 27.71 20.52 57.87
CA ARG A 201 28.63 21.60 58.23
C ARG A 201 28.00 22.59 59.21
N ALA A 202 26.73 22.98 58.98
CA ALA A 202 26.04 23.92 59.86
C ALA A 202 25.88 23.40 61.30
N THR A 203 25.79 22.09 61.50
CA THR A 203 25.70 21.47 62.83
C THR A 203 27.07 21.22 63.49
N GLY A 204 28.19 21.61 62.86
CA GLY A 204 29.54 21.34 63.36
C GLY A 204 29.97 19.87 63.26
N ALA A 205 29.21 19.02 62.57
CA ALA A 205 29.51 17.60 62.40
C ALA A 205 30.62 17.34 61.36
N LEU A 206 30.94 18.34 60.54
CA LEU A 206 32.05 18.31 59.59
C LEU A 206 32.99 19.49 59.86
N PRO A 207 34.32 19.27 59.78
CA PRO A 207 35.29 20.34 60.01
C PRO A 207 35.13 21.45 58.96
N PRO A 208 35.39 22.71 59.34
CA PRO A 208 35.48 23.81 58.39
C PRO A 208 36.64 23.53 57.43
N GLN A 209 36.40 23.80 56.14
CA GLN A 209 37.44 23.76 55.11
C GLN A 209 38.24 25.05 55.11
#